data_AF-A0A3N0XSJ4-F1
#
_entry.id   AF-A0A3N0XSJ4-F1
#
_cell.length_a   1.000
_cell.length_b   1.000
_cell.length_c   1.000
_cell.angle_alpha   90.00
_cell.angle_beta   90.00
_cell.angle_gamma   90.00
#
_symmetry.space_group_name_H-M   'P 1'
#
loop_
_entity.id
_entity.type
_entity.pdbx_description
1 polymer ?
#
loop_
_entity_poly.entity_id
_entity_poly.type
_entity_poly.pdbx_seq_one_letter_code
_entity_poly.pdbx_strand_id
1 'polypeptide(L)'
;MQLFTRCPQCGQTVIDTKKFSFGSLLRVSWKCINGHEGSWNSCNETRGMADNNLLVAASTLFTGATYVDIADWAACLNVQIPQKTTFYAIQSSYLIPVVDVFYKEQQAKLLEDLRLQNVLQEGANLSGDGRSDSPGFSAKYCTYSMMDDVNKNVVHFELVQVTEATSSVAMEPEAFKRCVDFLLDSGLKIDVITTDRSPSIRKTMRVDYPRIQHEFDIWHVVKGFPRYNVVFPKHSKEWVARKIYEPTTQNFREELLVKVMERRSDTTVVFKDPTSQVVVPELPPNIATKPKMNKAAAIEKHVSRFQK
;
A
#
# COMPACT_ATOMS: atom_id res chain seq x y z
N MET A 1 37.81 3.43 -10.70
CA MET A 1 37.38 3.64 -12.11
C MET A 1 38.20 2.78 -13.08
N GLN A 2 38.38 1.49 -12.80
CA GLN A 2 39.21 0.62 -13.65
C GLN A 2 38.46 0.06 -14.87
N LEU A 3 37.12 0.19 -14.92
CA LEU A 3 36.24 -0.51 -15.86
C LEU A 3 36.05 0.14 -17.25
N PHE A 4 36.64 1.31 -17.54
CA PHE A 4 36.53 1.97 -18.86
C PHE A 4 37.87 2.58 -19.32
N THR A 5 38.98 1.91 -19.04
CA THR A 5 40.32 2.38 -19.43
C THR A 5 40.72 1.95 -20.84
N ARG A 6 40.12 0.88 -21.35
CA ARG A 6 40.38 0.32 -22.69
C ARG A 6 39.09 0.19 -23.50
N CYS A 7 39.21 0.44 -24.80
CA CYS A 7 38.13 0.31 -25.75
C CYS A 7 37.78 -1.17 -25.94
N PRO A 8 36.50 -1.58 -25.79
CA PRO A 8 36.08 -2.97 -25.99
C PRO A 8 36.20 -3.43 -27.46
N GLN A 9 36.26 -2.50 -28.42
CA GLN A 9 36.37 -2.83 -29.84
C GLN A 9 37.82 -2.99 -30.31
N CYS A 10 38.75 -2.12 -29.88
CA CYS A 10 40.13 -2.12 -30.38
C CYS A 10 41.22 -2.28 -29.30
N GLY A 11 40.84 -2.38 -28.03
CA GLY A 11 41.77 -2.53 -26.90
C GLY A 11 42.59 -1.29 -26.54
N GLN A 12 42.51 -0.21 -27.33
CA GLN A 12 43.25 1.03 -27.10
C GLN A 12 42.70 1.89 -25.96
N THR A 13 43.51 2.83 -25.48
CA THR A 13 43.16 3.70 -24.35
C THR A 13 41.92 4.55 -24.63
N VAL A 14 41.01 4.56 -23.66
CA VAL A 14 39.88 5.51 -23.60
C VAL A 14 40.40 6.86 -23.14
N ILE A 15 40.15 7.91 -23.93
CA ILE A 15 40.67 9.26 -23.69
C ILE A 15 39.62 10.22 -23.10
N ASP A 16 38.34 9.95 -23.31
CA ASP A 16 37.23 10.71 -22.71
C ASP A 16 36.22 9.75 -22.10
N THR A 17 35.71 10.11 -20.91
CA THR A 17 34.70 9.33 -20.19
C THR A 17 33.76 10.28 -19.47
N LYS A 18 32.47 10.22 -19.84
CA LYS A 18 31.41 11.02 -19.25
C LYS A 18 30.44 10.12 -18.50
N LYS A 19 30.06 10.53 -17.30
CA LYS A 19 29.10 9.79 -16.46
C LYS A 19 27.83 10.62 -16.32
N PHE A 20 26.70 9.96 -16.47
CA PHE A 20 25.38 10.53 -16.30
C PHE A 20 24.57 9.64 -15.36
N SER A 21 23.77 10.24 -14.50
CA SER A 21 22.80 9.53 -13.67
C SER A 21 21.38 9.96 -13.99
N PHE A 22 20.48 8.99 -14.14
CA PHE A 22 19.06 9.21 -14.41
C PHE A 22 18.22 8.43 -13.40
N GLY A 23 18.12 8.96 -12.18
CA GLY A 23 17.62 8.20 -11.04
C GLY A 23 18.63 7.12 -10.65
N SER A 24 18.22 5.85 -10.66
CA SER A 24 19.07 4.70 -10.36
C SER A 24 19.90 4.18 -11.55
N LEU A 25 19.70 4.72 -12.76
CA LEU A 25 20.55 4.39 -13.92
C LEU A 25 21.85 5.19 -13.89
N LEU A 26 22.98 4.49 -13.97
CA LEU A 26 24.28 5.06 -14.30
C LEU A 26 24.57 4.78 -15.77
N ARG A 27 24.75 5.83 -16.56
CA ARG A 27 25.22 5.76 -17.95
C ARG A 27 26.65 6.28 -18.05
N VAL A 28 27.51 5.52 -18.70
CA VAL A 28 28.90 5.89 -18.98
C VAL A 28 29.07 5.96 -20.49
N SER A 29 29.38 7.15 -21.00
CA SER A 29 29.77 7.35 -22.39
C SER A 29 31.29 7.48 -22.48
N TRP A 30 31.90 6.83 -23.47
CA TRP A 30 33.36 6.81 -23.61
C TRP A 30 33.78 7.05 -25.06
N LYS A 31 34.99 7.58 -25.24
CA LYS A 31 35.65 7.74 -26.54
C LYS A 31 37.12 7.32 -26.46
N CYS A 32 37.57 6.53 -27.44
CA CYS A 32 38.97 6.07 -27.49
C CYS A 32 39.84 6.92 -28.43
N ILE A 33 41.16 6.73 -28.33
CA ILE A 33 42.15 7.45 -29.15
C ILE A 33 41.98 7.21 -30.66
N ASN A 34 41.48 6.04 -31.05
CA ASN A 34 41.19 5.70 -32.45
C ASN A 34 39.81 6.23 -32.91
N GLY A 35 39.13 7.03 -32.08
CA GLY A 35 37.85 7.67 -32.43
C GLY A 35 36.60 6.82 -32.23
N HIS A 36 36.70 5.57 -31.76
CA HIS A 36 35.51 4.78 -31.40
C HIS A 36 34.79 5.40 -30.20
N GLU A 37 33.46 5.42 -30.28
CA GLU A 37 32.57 5.91 -29.23
C GLU A 37 31.62 4.81 -28.79
N GLY A 38 31.20 4.85 -27.52
CA GLY A 38 30.20 3.92 -27.01
C GLY A 38 29.57 4.41 -25.72
N SER A 39 28.51 3.72 -25.32
CA SER A 39 27.84 3.93 -24.04
C SER A 39 27.59 2.60 -23.34
N TRP A 40 27.58 2.65 -22.02
CA TRP A 40 27.21 1.53 -21.15
C TRP A 40 26.21 2.02 -20.12
N ASN A 41 25.20 1.20 -19.87
CA ASN A 41 24.16 1.44 -18.87
C ASN A 41 24.25 0.40 -17.76
N SER A 42 24.03 0.81 -16.51
CA SER A 42 23.99 -0.10 -15.37
C SER A 42 22.73 -0.99 -15.32
N CYS A 43 21.70 -0.65 -16.08
CA CYS A 43 20.48 -1.45 -16.24
C CYS A 43 19.85 -1.20 -17.60
N ASN A 44 18.91 -2.05 -17.98
CA ASN A 44 18.13 -1.90 -19.19
C ASN A 44 17.15 -0.72 -19.09
N GLU A 45 16.70 -0.25 -20.24
CA GLU A 45 15.69 0.79 -20.35
C GLU A 45 14.50 0.30 -21.15
N THR A 46 13.32 0.36 -20.55
CA THR A 46 12.06 0.11 -21.25
C THR A 46 11.44 1.43 -21.67
N ARG A 47 11.31 1.63 -23.00
CA ARG A 47 10.75 2.85 -23.62
C ARG A 47 11.42 4.15 -23.14
N GLY A 48 12.73 4.12 -22.85
CA GLY A 48 13.50 5.28 -22.38
C GLY A 48 13.40 5.59 -20.89
N MET A 49 12.85 4.65 -20.08
CA MET A 49 12.92 4.71 -18.63
C MET A 49 13.75 3.54 -18.13
N ALA A 50 14.69 3.81 -17.23
CA ALA A 50 15.48 2.76 -16.61
C ALA A 50 14.60 1.80 -15.79
N ASP A 51 14.78 0.50 -16.01
CA ASP A 51 13.98 -0.53 -15.32
C ASP A 51 14.16 -0.46 -13.81
N ASN A 52 15.38 -0.17 -13.34
CA ASN A 52 15.65 0.01 -11.91
C ASN A 52 14.89 1.20 -11.29
N ASN A 53 14.48 2.21 -12.07
CA ASN A 53 13.65 3.30 -11.52
C ASN A 53 12.26 2.77 -11.14
N LEU A 54 11.70 1.88 -11.96
CA LEU A 54 10.43 1.22 -11.68
C LEU A 54 10.56 0.25 -10.52
N LEU A 55 11.59 -0.61 -10.54
CA LEU A 55 11.82 -1.61 -9.49
C LEU A 55 12.04 -0.97 -8.12
N VAL A 56 12.82 0.10 -8.04
CA VAL A 56 13.01 0.84 -6.77
C VAL A 56 11.68 1.41 -6.30
N ALA A 57 10.95 2.12 -7.16
CA ALA A 57 9.69 2.73 -6.78
C ALA A 57 8.63 1.69 -6.33
N ALA A 58 8.54 0.58 -7.07
CA ALA A 58 7.62 -0.52 -6.81
C ALA A 58 7.98 -1.24 -5.51
N SER A 59 9.26 -1.57 -5.32
CA SER A 59 9.74 -2.24 -4.10
C SER A 59 9.51 -1.37 -2.86
N THR A 60 9.73 -0.06 -2.94
CA THR A 60 9.42 0.87 -1.85
C THR A 60 7.92 0.83 -1.51
N LEU A 61 7.03 0.94 -2.50
CA LEU A 61 5.60 0.96 -2.27
C LEU A 61 5.07 -0.37 -1.71
N PHE A 62 5.42 -1.50 -2.34
CA PHE A 62 4.86 -2.82 -2.00
C PHE A 62 5.37 -3.38 -0.67
N THR A 63 6.49 -2.86 -0.17
CA THR A 63 6.99 -3.18 1.18
C THR A 63 6.39 -2.28 2.26
N GLY A 64 5.65 -1.23 1.89
CA GLY A 64 5.09 -0.25 2.82
C GLY A 64 6.10 0.77 3.33
N ALA A 65 7.29 0.85 2.72
CA ALA A 65 8.29 1.85 3.07
C ALA A 65 7.93 3.23 2.50
N THR A 66 8.38 4.31 3.16
CA THR A 66 8.22 5.65 2.61
C THR A 66 9.37 6.00 1.68
N TYR A 67 9.15 6.94 0.76
CA TYR A 67 10.23 7.48 -0.07
C TYR A 67 11.38 8.03 0.79
N VAL A 68 11.06 8.68 1.91
CA VAL A 68 12.07 9.31 2.78
C VAL A 68 12.97 8.24 3.37
N ASP A 69 12.39 7.17 3.92
CA ASP A 69 13.16 6.08 4.52
C ASP A 69 14.13 5.45 3.51
N ILE A 70 13.67 5.23 2.27
CA ILE A 70 14.50 4.63 1.21
C ILE A 70 15.54 5.63 0.66
N ALA A 71 15.20 6.92 0.59
CA ALA A 71 16.15 7.96 0.18
C ALA A 71 17.28 8.13 1.19
N ASP A 72 16.96 8.14 2.48
CA ASP A 72 17.96 8.24 3.55
C ASP A 72 18.84 6.98 3.59
N TRP A 73 18.25 5.79 3.44
CA TRP A 73 18.99 4.54 3.28
C TRP A 73 19.94 4.57 2.07
N ALA A 74 19.46 5.04 0.92
CA ALA A 74 20.27 5.13 -0.30
C ALA A 74 21.41 6.15 -0.14
N ALA A 75 21.16 7.27 0.55
CA ALA A 75 22.18 8.28 0.84
C ALA A 75 23.32 7.71 1.71
N CYS A 76 23.00 6.90 2.73
CA CYS A 76 24.00 6.22 3.55
C CYS A 76 24.92 5.30 2.74
N LEU A 77 24.40 4.68 1.68
CA LEU A 77 25.17 3.79 0.80
C LEU A 77 25.74 4.50 -0.44
N ASN A 78 25.50 5.80 -0.58
CA ASN A 78 25.82 6.59 -1.77
C ASN A 78 25.24 5.97 -3.07
N VAL A 79 24.02 5.44 -2.98
CA VAL A 79 23.27 4.88 -4.10
C VAL A 79 22.31 5.93 -4.64
N GLN A 80 22.29 6.10 -5.97
CA GLN A 80 21.36 7.01 -6.63
C GLN A 80 20.00 6.33 -6.82
N ILE A 81 18.92 7.04 -6.55
CA ILE A 81 17.54 6.59 -6.74
C ILE A 81 16.73 7.67 -7.47
N PRO A 82 15.54 7.37 -8.01
CA PRO A 82 14.67 8.38 -8.59
C PRO A 82 14.41 9.52 -7.60
N GLN A 83 14.37 10.76 -8.10
CA GLN A 83 13.95 11.90 -7.28
C GLN A 83 12.50 11.74 -6.83
N LYS A 84 12.13 12.36 -5.70
CA LYS A 84 10.79 12.31 -5.10
C LYS A 84 9.66 12.57 -6.10
N THR A 85 9.81 13.58 -6.97
CA THR A 85 8.82 13.91 -8.02
C THR A 85 8.68 12.80 -9.05
N THR A 86 9.78 12.16 -9.44
CA THR A 86 9.78 11.04 -10.40
C THR A 86 9.22 9.78 -9.77
N PHE A 87 9.55 9.52 -8.50
CA PHE A 87 9.00 8.42 -7.72
C PHE A 87 7.46 8.47 -7.67
N TYR A 88 6.87 9.62 -7.31
CA TYR A 88 5.41 9.75 -7.27
C TYR A 88 4.78 9.71 -8.66
N ALA A 89 5.43 10.25 -9.69
CA ALA A 89 4.95 10.11 -11.06
C ALA A 89 4.95 8.65 -11.53
N ILE A 90 5.94 7.85 -11.12
CA ILE A 90 5.98 6.40 -11.38
C ILE A 90 4.84 5.71 -10.62
N GLN A 91 4.62 6.06 -9.36
CA GLN A 91 3.51 5.52 -8.56
C GLN A 91 2.16 5.76 -9.24
N SER A 92 1.85 7.00 -9.63
CA SER A 92 0.56 7.34 -10.23
C SER A 92 0.36 6.72 -11.61
N SER A 93 1.41 6.68 -12.44
CA SER A 93 1.30 6.20 -13.84
C SER A 93 1.31 4.67 -13.96
N TYR A 94 2.03 3.99 -13.07
CA TYR A 94 2.27 2.55 -13.19
C TYR A 94 1.82 1.76 -11.97
N LEU A 95 2.28 2.13 -10.78
CA LEU A 95 2.17 1.23 -9.62
C LEU A 95 0.75 1.16 -9.08
N ILE A 96 0.09 2.30 -8.89
CA ILE A 96 -1.29 2.37 -8.40
C ILE A 96 -2.26 1.69 -9.38
N PRO A 97 -2.20 1.94 -10.70
CA PRO A 97 -3.02 1.20 -11.66
C PRO A 97 -2.80 -0.32 -11.65
N VAL A 98 -1.55 -0.78 -11.51
CA VAL A 98 -1.28 -2.22 -11.42
C VAL A 98 -1.92 -2.81 -10.17
N VAL A 99 -1.78 -2.14 -9.02
CA VAL A 99 -2.40 -2.58 -7.76
C VAL A 99 -3.92 -2.61 -7.86
N ASP A 100 -4.53 -1.59 -8.46
CA ASP A 100 -5.98 -1.49 -8.64
C ASP A 100 -6.53 -2.65 -9.50
N VAL A 101 -5.93 -2.87 -10.67
CA VAL A 101 -6.32 -3.98 -11.57
C VAL A 101 -6.10 -5.32 -10.88
N PHE A 102 -4.94 -5.53 -10.25
CA PHE A 102 -4.60 -6.77 -9.57
C PHE A 102 -5.57 -7.08 -8.42
N TYR A 103 -5.91 -6.09 -7.60
CA TYR A 103 -6.87 -6.23 -6.53
C TYR A 103 -8.27 -6.58 -7.05
N LYS A 104 -8.74 -5.87 -8.10
CA LYS A 104 -10.06 -6.13 -8.70
C LYS A 104 -10.16 -7.52 -9.32
N GLU A 105 -9.11 -7.98 -10.01
CA GLU A 105 -9.03 -9.34 -10.56
C GLU A 105 -9.11 -10.39 -9.44
N GLN A 106 -8.35 -10.20 -8.35
CA GLN A 106 -8.38 -11.11 -7.20
C GLN A 106 -9.73 -11.10 -6.49
N GLN A 107 -10.29 -9.92 -6.23
CA GLN A 107 -11.60 -9.78 -5.59
C GLN A 107 -12.69 -10.44 -6.42
N ALA A 108 -12.72 -10.20 -7.74
CA ALA A 108 -13.71 -10.81 -8.62
C ALA A 108 -13.65 -12.34 -8.55
N LYS A 109 -12.44 -12.91 -8.54
CA LYS A 109 -12.24 -14.36 -8.38
C LYS A 109 -12.72 -14.86 -7.01
N LEU A 110 -12.36 -14.17 -5.93
CA LEU A 110 -12.79 -14.54 -4.58
C LEU A 110 -14.31 -14.51 -4.44
N LEU A 111 -14.98 -13.49 -4.98
CA LEU A 111 -16.43 -13.39 -4.95
C LEU A 111 -17.08 -14.52 -5.76
N GLU A 112 -16.51 -14.88 -6.92
CA GLU A 112 -17.02 -15.98 -7.72
C GLU A 112 -16.88 -17.32 -7.00
N ASP A 113 -15.71 -17.59 -6.40
CA ASP A 113 -15.47 -18.80 -5.63
C ASP A 113 -16.46 -18.92 -4.45
N LEU A 114 -16.75 -17.82 -3.76
CA LEU A 114 -17.74 -17.79 -2.68
C LEU A 114 -19.18 -17.99 -3.17
N ARG A 115 -19.56 -17.40 -4.31
CA ARG A 115 -20.88 -17.64 -4.91
C ARG A 115 -21.06 -19.10 -5.30
N LEU A 116 -20.02 -19.73 -5.85
CA LEU A 116 -20.05 -21.16 -6.16
C LEU A 116 -20.24 -22.01 -4.89
N GLN A 117 -19.57 -21.64 -3.79
CA GLN A 117 -19.79 -22.29 -2.49
C GLN A 117 -21.24 -22.09 -1.99
N ASN A 118 -21.82 -20.90 -2.19
CA ASN A 118 -23.22 -20.61 -1.85
C ASN A 118 -24.23 -21.48 -2.59
N VAL A 119 -23.97 -21.81 -3.85
CA VAL A 119 -24.84 -22.73 -4.63
C VAL A 119 -24.75 -24.14 -4.07
N LEU A 120 -23.60 -24.55 -3.56
CA LEU A 120 -23.35 -25.92 -3.17
C LEU A 120 -23.99 -26.28 -1.83
N GLN A 121 -23.80 -25.49 -0.75
CA GLN A 121 -24.32 -25.89 0.57
C GLN A 121 -24.71 -24.73 1.53
N GLU A 122 -23.92 -23.67 1.72
CA GLU A 122 -24.14 -22.68 2.78
C GLU A 122 -23.84 -21.23 2.37
N GLY A 123 -24.44 -20.25 3.06
CA GLY A 123 -24.08 -18.84 2.93
C GLY A 123 -22.63 -18.56 3.34
N ALA A 124 -22.12 -17.39 2.96
CA ALA A 124 -20.80 -16.94 3.42
C ALA A 124 -20.86 -16.57 4.90
N ASN A 125 -19.81 -16.94 5.63
CA ASN A 125 -19.59 -16.56 7.03
C ASN A 125 -18.46 -15.53 7.05
N LEU A 126 -18.79 -14.29 7.41
CA LEU A 126 -17.87 -13.17 7.32
C LEU A 126 -17.52 -12.62 8.68
N SER A 127 -16.27 -12.17 8.84
CA SER A 127 -15.85 -11.35 9.97
C SER A 127 -15.46 -9.95 9.50
N GLY A 128 -15.85 -8.94 10.29
CA GLY A 128 -15.68 -7.54 9.97
C GLY A 128 -14.95 -6.78 11.07
N ASP A 129 -13.97 -5.95 10.70
CA ASP A 129 -13.27 -5.06 11.62
C ASP A 129 -13.00 -3.68 11.01
N GLY A 130 -13.10 -2.65 11.85
CA GLY A 130 -12.92 -1.24 11.52
C GLY A 130 -11.61 -0.68 12.06
N ARG A 131 -10.80 -0.10 11.19
CA ARG A 131 -9.53 0.54 11.54
C ARG A 131 -9.52 2.02 11.17
N SER A 132 -9.29 2.88 12.17
CA SER A 132 -9.11 4.33 11.98
C SER A 132 -7.64 4.71 11.80
N ASP A 133 -7.39 5.78 11.05
CA ASP A 133 -6.03 6.29 10.77
C ASP A 133 -5.35 6.95 11.97
N SER A 134 -6.14 7.49 12.91
CA SER A 134 -5.64 8.06 14.16
C SER A 134 -6.57 7.74 15.34
N PRO A 135 -6.05 7.72 16.58
CA PRO A 135 -6.86 7.47 17.76
C PRO A 135 -7.73 8.68 18.14
N GLY A 136 -8.90 8.41 18.72
CA GLY A 136 -9.81 9.44 19.26
C GLY A 136 -10.65 10.15 18.20
N PHE A 137 -11.25 11.28 18.58
CA PHE A 137 -12.21 12.01 17.75
C PHE A 137 -11.60 12.76 16.55
N SER A 138 -10.28 12.62 16.31
CA SER A 138 -9.54 13.27 15.23
C SER A 138 -9.32 12.41 13.99
N ALA A 139 -9.86 11.18 13.95
CA ALA A 139 -9.74 10.29 12.80
C ALA A 139 -10.30 10.95 11.54
N LYS A 140 -9.51 10.91 10.46
CA LYS A 140 -9.89 11.44 9.15
C LYS A 140 -10.40 10.34 8.24
N TYR A 141 -9.85 9.13 8.37
CA TYR A 141 -10.19 7.99 7.54
C TYR A 141 -10.48 6.76 8.42
N CYS A 142 -11.49 6.01 8.02
CA CYS A 142 -11.81 4.69 8.58
C CYS A 142 -11.83 3.68 7.44
N THR A 143 -11.09 2.58 7.59
CA THR A 143 -11.17 1.42 6.70
C THR A 143 -11.92 0.33 7.41
N TYR A 144 -13.00 -0.16 6.81
CA TYR A 144 -13.70 -1.35 7.29
C TYR A 144 -13.38 -2.51 6.36
N SER A 145 -12.90 -3.63 6.90
CA SER A 145 -12.53 -4.81 6.11
C SER A 145 -13.45 -5.97 6.44
N MET A 146 -13.91 -6.67 5.41
CA MET A 146 -14.67 -7.92 5.51
C MET A 146 -13.79 -9.08 5.06
N MET A 147 -13.70 -10.11 5.88
CA MET A 147 -12.95 -11.33 5.61
C MET A 147 -13.90 -12.53 5.61
N ASP A 148 -13.67 -13.49 4.73
CA ASP A 148 -14.34 -14.79 4.79
C ASP A 148 -13.66 -15.67 5.86
N ASP A 149 -14.47 -16.20 6.78
CA ASP A 149 -13.99 -16.96 7.93
C ASP A 149 -13.47 -18.34 7.55
N VAL A 150 -13.89 -18.90 6.42
CA VAL A 150 -13.43 -20.24 6.01
C VAL A 150 -12.07 -20.14 5.30
N ASN A 151 -11.99 -19.32 4.26
CA ASN A 151 -10.82 -19.22 3.40
C ASN A 151 -9.80 -18.18 3.89
N LYS A 152 -10.13 -17.39 4.92
CA LYS A 152 -9.26 -16.37 5.55
C LYS A 152 -8.79 -15.27 4.60
N ASN A 153 -9.59 -15.00 3.56
CA ASN A 153 -9.31 -13.98 2.56
C ASN A 153 -10.15 -12.74 2.83
N VAL A 154 -9.55 -11.55 2.68
CA VAL A 154 -10.30 -10.29 2.69
C VAL A 154 -11.11 -10.21 1.39
N VAL A 155 -12.43 -10.26 1.50
CA VAL A 155 -13.35 -10.28 0.35
C VAL A 155 -13.63 -8.87 -0.15
N HIS A 156 -13.68 -7.90 0.75
CA HIS A 156 -13.97 -6.51 0.43
C HIS A 156 -13.51 -5.60 1.56
N PHE A 157 -13.25 -4.34 1.24
CA PHE A 157 -13.03 -3.30 2.24
C PHE A 157 -13.52 -1.96 1.70
N GLU A 158 -13.95 -1.10 2.62
CA GLU A 158 -14.40 0.26 2.31
C GLU A 158 -13.57 1.29 3.07
N LEU A 159 -13.20 2.37 2.39
CA LEU A 159 -12.50 3.51 2.97
C LEU A 159 -13.44 4.70 3.01
N VAL A 160 -13.78 5.15 4.22
CA VAL A 160 -14.66 6.32 4.44
C VAL A 160 -13.85 7.47 4.99
N GLN A 161 -13.95 8.65 4.36
CA GLN A 161 -13.45 9.89 4.93
C GLN A 161 -14.48 10.51 5.88
N VAL A 162 -14.03 11.18 6.93
CA VAL A 162 -14.88 11.80 7.96
C VAL A 162 -15.94 12.76 7.41
N THR A 163 -15.70 13.37 6.25
CA THR A 163 -16.63 14.28 5.57
C THR A 163 -17.80 13.57 4.88
N GLU A 164 -17.67 12.26 4.65
CA GLU A 164 -18.73 11.40 4.12
C GLU A 164 -19.60 10.82 5.26
N ALA A 165 -19.22 11.06 6.51
CA ALA A 165 -19.95 10.64 7.70
C ALA A 165 -20.30 11.86 8.58
N THR A 166 -21.17 11.67 9.55
CA THR A 166 -21.55 12.75 10.48
C THR A 166 -20.46 13.05 11.52
N SER A 167 -19.59 12.09 11.80
CA SER A 167 -18.49 12.20 12.75
C SER A 167 -17.47 11.09 12.53
N SER A 168 -16.30 11.20 13.18
CA SER A 168 -15.27 10.16 13.15
C SER A 168 -15.75 8.81 13.70
N VAL A 169 -16.67 8.82 14.67
CA VAL A 169 -17.29 7.61 15.24
C VAL A 169 -18.32 7.00 14.28
N ALA A 170 -18.95 7.83 13.44
CA ALA A 170 -19.95 7.37 12.47
C ALA A 170 -19.33 6.79 11.19
N MET A 171 -18.02 6.96 10.97
CA MET A 171 -17.36 6.39 9.80
C MET A 171 -17.38 4.86 9.80
N GLU A 172 -17.16 4.23 10.96
CA GLU A 172 -17.15 2.77 11.08
C GLU A 172 -18.50 2.13 10.69
N PRO A 173 -19.66 2.51 11.27
CA PRO A 173 -20.93 1.93 10.86
C PRO A 173 -21.32 2.27 9.41
N GLU A 174 -20.89 3.42 8.88
CA GLU A 174 -21.08 3.78 7.46
C GLU A 174 -20.26 2.87 6.54
N ALA A 175 -18.97 2.70 6.82
CA ALA A 175 -18.08 1.81 6.07
C ALA A 175 -18.53 0.34 6.15
N PHE A 176 -18.95 -0.10 7.33
CA PHE A 176 -19.57 -1.42 7.53
C PHE A 176 -20.79 -1.59 6.63
N LYS A 177 -21.69 -0.60 6.61
CA LYS A 177 -22.91 -0.65 5.81
C LYS A 177 -22.59 -0.80 4.32
N ARG A 178 -21.69 0.04 3.79
CA ARG A 178 -21.23 -0.01 2.40
C ARG A 178 -20.63 -1.38 2.04
N CYS A 179 -19.85 -1.98 2.94
CA CYS A 179 -19.31 -3.32 2.73
C CYS A 179 -20.40 -4.37 2.61
N VAL A 180 -21.39 -4.37 3.52
CA VAL A 180 -22.49 -5.35 3.48
C VAL A 180 -23.33 -5.16 2.23
N ASP A 181 -23.72 -3.92 1.92
CA ASP A 181 -24.50 -3.60 0.72
C ASP A 181 -23.77 -4.05 -0.55
N PHE A 182 -22.48 -3.73 -0.70
CA PHE A 182 -21.68 -4.16 -1.86
C PHE A 182 -21.68 -5.69 -2.03
N LEU A 183 -21.51 -6.45 -0.96
CA LEU A 183 -21.46 -7.91 -1.02
C LEU A 183 -22.82 -8.51 -1.38
N LEU A 184 -23.91 -7.98 -0.82
CA LEU A 184 -25.27 -8.39 -1.15
C LEU A 184 -25.63 -8.05 -2.62
N ASP A 185 -25.29 -6.83 -3.07
CA ASP A 185 -25.50 -6.38 -4.45
C ASP A 185 -24.65 -7.16 -5.45
N SER A 186 -23.50 -7.66 -5.00
CA SER A 186 -22.66 -8.61 -5.75
C SER A 186 -23.27 -10.01 -5.85
N GLY A 187 -24.48 -10.24 -5.31
CA GLY A 187 -25.17 -11.52 -5.35
C GLY A 187 -24.62 -12.55 -4.35
N LEU A 188 -23.80 -12.13 -3.38
CA LEU A 188 -23.30 -13.02 -2.35
C LEU A 188 -24.37 -13.25 -1.28
N LYS A 189 -24.68 -14.52 -0.99
CA LYS A 189 -25.53 -14.86 0.15
C LYS A 189 -24.67 -14.88 1.41
N ILE A 190 -25.01 -14.06 2.40
CA ILE A 190 -24.31 -14.00 3.69
C ILE A 190 -25.23 -14.60 4.76
N ASP A 191 -24.74 -15.62 5.48
CA ASP A 191 -25.50 -16.26 6.55
C ASP A 191 -25.13 -15.67 7.92
N VAL A 192 -23.82 -15.49 8.18
CA VAL A 192 -23.32 -14.97 9.46
C VAL A 192 -22.37 -13.80 9.22
N ILE A 193 -22.52 -12.75 10.02
CA ILE A 193 -21.52 -11.69 10.17
C ILE A 193 -21.07 -11.65 11.62
N THR A 194 -19.77 -11.77 11.83
CA THR A 194 -19.09 -11.66 13.13
C THR A 194 -18.43 -10.30 13.24
N THR A 195 -18.77 -9.51 14.26
CA THR A 195 -18.15 -8.20 14.50
C THR A 195 -17.79 -7.98 15.96
N ASP A 196 -17.06 -6.90 16.23
CA ASP A 196 -16.91 -6.37 17.57
C ASP A 196 -18.25 -6.00 18.23
N ARG A 197 -18.22 -5.85 19.56
CA ARG A 197 -19.37 -5.43 20.38
C ARG A 197 -19.66 -3.92 20.24
N SER A 198 -19.78 -3.46 19.01
CA SER A 198 -20.12 -2.08 18.68
C SER A 198 -21.63 -1.84 18.75
N PRO A 199 -22.12 -0.91 19.59
CA PRO A 199 -23.56 -0.63 19.70
C PRO A 199 -24.19 -0.12 18.40
N SER A 200 -23.43 0.63 17.60
CA SER A 200 -23.88 1.14 16.30
C SER A 200 -24.05 0.02 15.29
N ILE A 201 -23.05 -0.85 15.12
CA ILE A 201 -23.13 -2.01 14.22
C ILE A 201 -24.23 -2.97 14.65
N ARG A 202 -24.37 -3.25 15.95
CA ARG A 202 -25.47 -4.07 16.47
C ARG A 202 -26.84 -3.50 16.12
N LYS A 203 -26.99 -2.16 16.18
CA LYS A 203 -28.21 -1.49 15.75
C LYS A 203 -28.41 -1.65 14.24
N THR A 204 -27.38 -1.44 13.43
CA THR A 204 -27.40 -1.61 11.97
C THR A 204 -27.84 -3.02 11.59
N MET A 205 -27.21 -4.07 12.17
CA MET A 205 -27.60 -5.47 11.93
C MET A 205 -29.06 -5.75 12.26
N ARG A 206 -29.56 -5.25 13.40
CA ARG A 206 -30.95 -5.47 13.81
C ARG A 206 -31.96 -4.77 12.90
N VAL A 207 -31.64 -3.57 12.41
CA VAL A 207 -32.60 -2.71 11.69
C VAL A 207 -32.50 -2.90 10.19
N ASP A 208 -31.29 -2.87 9.64
CA ASP A 208 -31.04 -2.86 8.19
C ASP A 208 -30.85 -4.29 7.65
N TYR A 209 -30.25 -5.20 8.44
CA TYR A 209 -29.91 -6.57 8.01
C TYR A 209 -30.50 -7.69 8.88
N PRO A 210 -31.81 -7.68 9.21
CA PRO A 210 -32.41 -8.57 10.20
C PRO A 210 -32.42 -10.06 9.81
N ARG A 211 -32.11 -10.37 8.55
CA ARG A 211 -32.06 -11.76 8.03
C ARG A 211 -30.67 -12.39 8.15
N ILE A 212 -29.63 -11.59 8.39
CA ILE A 212 -28.27 -12.07 8.57
C ILE A 212 -28.05 -12.33 10.06
N GLN A 213 -27.53 -13.49 10.41
CA GLN A 213 -27.19 -13.80 11.79
C GLN A 213 -26.00 -12.94 12.23
N HIS A 214 -26.17 -12.20 13.33
CA HIS A 214 -25.11 -11.37 13.90
C HIS A 214 -24.48 -12.08 15.09
N GLU A 215 -23.18 -12.35 14.98
CA GLU A 215 -22.37 -12.91 16.05
C GLU A 215 -21.32 -11.90 16.54
N PHE A 216 -20.84 -12.11 17.76
CA PHE A 216 -19.78 -11.28 18.33
C PHE A 216 -18.43 -11.98 18.25
N ASP A 217 -17.42 -11.22 17.83
CA ASP A 217 -16.05 -11.70 17.87
C ASP A 217 -15.65 -12.02 19.31
N ILE A 218 -15.33 -13.30 19.53
CA ILE A 218 -14.88 -13.81 20.81
C ILE A 218 -13.41 -13.48 21.09
N TRP A 219 -12.63 -13.01 20.11
CA TRP A 219 -11.20 -12.73 20.28
C TRP A 219 -10.89 -11.73 21.40
N HIS A 220 -11.82 -10.79 21.65
CA HIS A 220 -11.73 -9.86 22.78
C HIS A 220 -11.99 -10.52 24.15
N VAL A 221 -12.68 -11.66 24.18
CA VAL A 221 -13.08 -12.38 25.39
C VAL A 221 -12.16 -13.58 25.66
N VAL A 222 -11.82 -14.32 24.60
CA VAL A 222 -11.02 -15.55 24.65
C VAL A 222 -9.84 -15.37 23.72
N LYS A 223 -8.64 -15.30 24.30
CA LYS A 223 -7.39 -15.29 23.54
C LYS A 223 -6.88 -16.73 23.46
N GLY A 224 -6.54 -17.19 22.25
CA GLY A 224 -5.86 -18.47 22.06
C GLY A 224 -4.52 -18.52 22.80
N PHE A 225 -3.88 -19.69 22.87
CA PHE A 225 -2.60 -19.85 23.56
C PHE A 225 -1.46 -19.30 22.69
N PRO A 226 -0.87 -18.13 23.03
CA PRO A 226 0.28 -17.62 22.30
C PRO A 226 1.47 -18.57 22.46
N ARG A 227 2.18 -18.81 21.36
CA ARG A 227 3.50 -19.45 21.41
C ARG A 227 4.53 -18.39 21.79
N TYR A 228 5.47 -18.75 22.66
CA TYR A 228 6.54 -17.87 23.11
C TYR A 228 7.91 -18.45 22.76
N ASN A 229 8.85 -17.58 22.43
CA ASN A 229 10.27 -17.86 22.48
C ASN A 229 10.88 -17.14 23.70
N VAL A 230 11.86 -17.75 24.34
CA VAL A 230 12.55 -17.20 25.51
C VAL A 230 13.88 -16.62 25.04
N VAL A 231 14.02 -15.29 25.16
CA VAL A 231 15.22 -14.56 24.71
C VAL A 231 15.84 -13.81 25.89
N PHE A 232 17.16 -13.56 25.83
CA PHE A 232 17.88 -12.77 26.84
C PHE A 232 18.30 -11.42 26.20
N PRO A 233 17.48 -10.36 26.29
CA PRO A 233 17.80 -9.06 25.70
C PRO A 233 18.91 -8.37 26.49
N LYS A 234 19.89 -7.80 25.77
CA LYS A 234 21.01 -7.07 26.41
C LYS A 234 20.57 -5.88 27.28
N HIS A 235 19.43 -5.24 26.96
CA HIS A 235 18.94 -4.07 27.69
C HIS A 235 18.25 -4.43 29.01
N SER A 236 17.48 -5.52 29.05
CA SER A 236 16.81 -5.96 30.27
C SER A 236 17.70 -6.84 31.15
N LYS A 237 18.72 -7.50 30.59
CA LYS A 237 19.58 -8.49 31.29
C LYS A 237 18.78 -9.58 32.01
N GLU A 238 17.61 -9.89 31.49
CA GLU A 238 16.67 -10.87 32.03
C GLU A 238 16.10 -11.72 30.90
N TRP A 239 15.67 -12.94 31.21
CA TRP A 239 14.97 -13.79 30.25
C TRP A 239 13.55 -13.27 30.03
N VAL A 240 13.23 -12.90 28.79
CA VAL A 240 11.94 -12.34 28.40
C VAL A 240 11.26 -13.28 27.39
N ALA A 241 9.98 -13.58 27.65
CA ALA A 241 9.13 -14.30 26.70
C ALA A 241 8.66 -13.34 25.59
N ARG A 242 8.93 -13.68 24.33
CA ARG A 242 8.41 -12.96 23.15
C ARG A 242 7.43 -13.84 22.40
N LYS A 243 6.29 -13.28 22.03
CA LYS A 243 5.31 -13.97 21.18
C LYS A 243 5.93 -14.30 19.83
N ILE A 244 5.73 -15.54 19.38
CA ILE A 244 6.09 -15.98 18.04
C ILE A 244 4.88 -15.73 17.14
N TYR A 245 5.10 -15.01 16.05
CA TYR A 245 4.11 -14.84 14.98
C TYR A 245 4.57 -15.65 13.78
N GLU A 246 3.61 -16.23 13.05
CA GLU A 246 3.92 -16.87 11.77
C GLU A 246 4.35 -15.80 10.76
N PRO A 247 5.41 -16.05 9.96
CA PRO A 247 5.78 -15.14 8.89
C PRO A 247 4.63 -14.99 7.91
N THR A 248 4.33 -13.75 7.52
CA THR A 248 3.36 -13.52 6.45
C THR A 248 3.98 -13.89 5.10
N THR A 249 3.21 -14.57 4.24
CA THR A 249 3.61 -14.80 2.85
C THR A 249 3.42 -13.50 2.06
N GLN A 250 4.46 -13.03 1.39
CA GLN A 250 4.45 -11.77 0.63
C GLN A 250 4.71 -12.00 -0.87
N ASN A 251 4.42 -13.21 -1.35
CA ASN A 251 4.75 -13.68 -2.71
C ASN A 251 4.08 -12.84 -3.81
N PHE A 252 2.94 -12.21 -3.51
CA PHE A 252 2.23 -11.30 -4.44
C PHE A 252 3.10 -10.13 -4.91
N ARG A 253 4.15 -9.75 -4.15
CA ARG A 253 5.05 -8.67 -4.51
C ARG A 253 5.82 -8.95 -5.79
N GLU A 254 6.23 -10.21 -6.01
CA GLU A 254 6.96 -10.60 -7.23
C GLU A 254 6.06 -10.49 -8.45
N GLU A 255 4.81 -10.94 -8.33
CA GLU A 255 3.80 -10.84 -9.38
C GLU A 255 3.48 -9.37 -9.71
N LEU A 256 3.31 -8.52 -8.69
CA LEU A 256 3.12 -7.08 -8.90
C LEU A 256 4.32 -6.44 -9.61
N LEU A 257 5.56 -6.82 -9.28
CA LEU A 257 6.75 -6.31 -9.96
C LEU A 257 6.75 -6.66 -11.46
N VAL A 258 6.38 -7.90 -11.80
CA VAL A 258 6.25 -8.34 -13.21
C VAL A 258 5.17 -7.51 -13.91
N LYS A 259 3.97 -7.37 -13.32
CA LYS A 259 2.87 -6.58 -13.91
C LYS A 259 3.24 -5.10 -14.08
N VAL A 260 4.09 -4.53 -13.22
CA VAL A 260 4.62 -3.16 -13.41
C VAL A 260 5.51 -3.05 -14.64
N MET A 261 6.39 -4.03 -14.87
CA MET A 261 7.25 -4.07 -16.06
C MET A 261 6.44 -4.28 -17.35
N GLU A 262 5.42 -5.14 -17.29
CA GLU A 262 4.46 -5.34 -18.38
C GLU A 262 3.70 -4.05 -18.70
N ARG A 263 3.16 -3.37 -17.68
CA ARG A 263 2.47 -2.09 -17.84
C ARG A 263 3.37 -1.02 -18.45
N ARG A 264 4.66 -0.98 -18.08
CA ARG A 264 5.59 -0.05 -18.71
C ARG A 264 5.79 -0.37 -20.19
N SER A 265 5.87 -1.66 -20.52
CA SER A 265 6.09 -2.15 -21.88
C SER A 265 4.89 -1.87 -22.80
N ASP A 266 3.68 -1.79 -22.25
CA ASP A 266 2.47 -1.40 -22.97
C ASP A 266 2.61 0.00 -23.58
N THR A 267 2.53 0.08 -24.91
CA THR A 267 2.67 1.31 -25.67
C THR A 267 1.51 2.29 -25.47
N THR A 268 0.33 1.81 -25.05
CA THR A 268 -0.85 2.64 -24.79
C THR A 268 -0.74 3.44 -23.50
N VAL A 269 0.09 2.98 -22.56
CA VAL A 269 0.34 3.67 -21.29
C VAL A 269 1.34 4.81 -21.51
N VAL A 270 0.94 6.02 -21.14
CA VAL A 270 1.75 7.24 -21.27
C VAL A 270 2.19 7.72 -19.89
N PHE A 271 3.49 7.99 -19.73
CA PHE A 271 4.06 8.43 -18.46
C PHE A 271 3.58 9.86 -18.13
N LYS A 272 3.11 10.06 -16.90
CA LYS A 272 2.56 11.35 -16.41
C LYS A 272 1.30 11.81 -17.14
N ASP A 273 0.62 10.90 -17.85
CA ASP A 273 -0.67 11.18 -18.45
C ASP A 273 -1.79 10.82 -17.45
N PRO A 274 -2.67 11.75 -17.07
CA PRO A 274 -3.81 11.48 -16.20
C PRO A 274 -4.75 10.39 -16.73
N THR A 275 -4.88 10.24 -18.05
CA THR A 275 -5.75 9.20 -18.67
C THR A 275 -5.25 7.78 -18.39
N SER A 276 -3.97 7.63 -18.06
CA SER A 276 -3.35 6.36 -17.70
C SER A 276 -3.36 6.11 -16.17
N GLN A 277 -4.00 6.97 -15.38
CA GLN A 277 -4.05 6.87 -13.92
C GLN A 277 -5.41 6.32 -13.45
N VAL A 278 -5.44 5.79 -12.23
CA VAL A 278 -6.71 5.42 -11.58
C VAL A 278 -7.49 6.69 -11.28
N VAL A 279 -8.78 6.68 -11.58
CA VAL A 279 -9.69 7.77 -11.22
C VAL A 279 -9.78 7.85 -9.71
N VAL A 280 -9.35 8.98 -9.14
CA VAL A 280 -9.48 9.24 -7.71
C VAL A 280 -10.87 9.82 -7.47
N PRO A 281 -11.66 9.27 -6.53
CA PRO A 281 -12.96 9.84 -6.20
C PRO A 281 -12.81 11.28 -5.70
N GLU A 282 -13.71 12.16 -6.12
CA GLU A 282 -13.78 13.52 -5.59
C GLU A 282 -14.31 13.48 -4.15
N LEU A 283 -13.37 13.50 -3.19
CA LEU A 283 -13.71 13.57 -1.78
C LEU A 283 -14.07 15.00 -1.41
N PRO A 284 -15.10 15.22 -0.57
CA PRO A 284 -15.39 16.55 -0.05
C PRO A 284 -14.13 17.12 0.60
N PRO A 285 -13.81 18.40 0.39
CA PRO A 285 -12.59 18.95 0.95
C PRO A 285 -12.72 18.90 2.48
N ASN A 286 -11.62 18.56 3.17
CA ASN A 286 -11.55 18.66 4.61
C ASN A 286 -11.45 20.16 4.98
N ILE A 287 -12.55 20.89 4.79
CA ILE A 287 -12.59 22.32 5.00
C ILE A 287 -12.75 22.52 6.50
N ALA A 288 -11.68 23.00 7.14
CA ALA A 288 -11.82 23.62 8.45
C ALA A 288 -12.99 24.61 8.37
N THR A 289 -14.05 24.38 9.16
CA THR A 289 -15.25 25.23 9.16
C THR A 289 -14.97 26.67 9.57
N LYS A 290 -13.74 26.93 10.03
CA LYS A 290 -13.23 28.25 10.40
C LYS A 290 -12.00 28.58 9.54
N PRO A 291 -11.81 29.86 9.17
CA PRO A 291 -10.60 30.32 8.50
C PRO A 291 -9.36 29.89 9.27
N LYS A 292 -8.33 29.46 8.54
CA LYS A 292 -7.03 29.12 9.12
C LYS A 292 -6.48 30.35 9.85
N MET A 293 -6.32 30.23 11.17
CA MET A 293 -5.71 31.29 11.95
C MET A 293 -4.25 31.54 11.53
N ASN A 294 -3.75 32.76 11.75
CA ASN A 294 -2.34 33.06 11.51
C ASN A 294 -1.45 32.11 12.34
N LYS A 295 -0.39 31.59 11.72
CA LYS A 295 0.59 30.69 12.36
C LYS A 295 1.14 31.27 13.66
N ALA A 296 1.44 32.57 13.71
CA ALA A 296 1.94 33.21 14.93
C ALA A 296 0.92 33.14 16.07
N ALA A 297 -0.33 33.49 15.79
CA ALA A 297 -1.43 33.39 16.76
C ALA A 297 -1.73 31.94 17.17
N ALA A 298 -1.51 30.96 16.28
CA ALA A 298 -1.68 29.54 16.59
C ALA A 298 -0.62 29.04 17.58
N ILE A 299 0.63 29.49 17.37
CA ILE A 299 1.77 29.15 18.24
C ILE A 299 1.61 29.81 19.61
N GLU A 300 1.12 31.05 19.67
CA GLU A 300 0.86 31.74 20.95
C GLU A 300 -0.22 31.03 21.79
N LYS A 301 -1.23 30.46 21.13
CA LYS A 301 -2.25 29.62 21.78
C LYS A 301 -1.80 28.17 22.00
N HIS A 302 -0.62 27.78 21.55
CA HIS A 302 -0.13 26.42 21.70
C HIS A 302 0.33 26.18 23.14
N VAL A 303 -0.49 25.48 23.91
CA VAL A 303 -0.14 25.04 25.25
C VAL A 303 0.40 23.61 25.18
N SER A 304 1.72 23.44 25.30
CA SER A 304 2.31 22.12 25.46
C SER A 304 1.99 21.59 26.85
N ARG A 305 1.48 20.35 26.93
CA ARG A 305 1.31 19.63 28.20
C ARG A 305 2.65 19.22 28.84
N PHE A 306 3.73 19.30 28.07
CA PHE A 306 5.09 19.18 28.54
C PHE A 306 5.68 20.59 28.59
N GLN A 307 5.44 21.29 29.69
CA GLN A 307 6.26 22.45 30.02
C GLN A 307 7.64 21.92 30.44
N LYS A 308 8.71 22.50 29.88
CA LYS A 308 10.05 22.37 30.45
C LYS A 308 10.12 23.15 31.75
#